data_AF-A0A3L7U9A8-F1
#
_entry.id   AF-A0A3L7U9A8-F1
#
_cell.length_a   1.000
_cell.length_b   1.000
_cell.length_c   1.000
_cell.angle_alpha   90.00
_cell.angle_beta   90.00
_cell.angle_gamma   90.00
#
_symmetry.space_group_name_H-M   'P 1'
#
loop_
_entity.id
_entity.type
_entity.pdbx_description
1 polymer ?
#
loop_
_entity_poly.entity_id
_entity_poly.type
_entity_poly.pdbx_seq_one_letter_code
_entity_poly.pdbx_strand_id
1 'polypeptide(L)'
;MAQGVGSGSRGPWTVGRSTGKAAANLAFRAGSFAEERCLPWSAGTSGLRAAVLQDVEAVGCRCAARRHVNYESIRRPCVNSELQTDPRNVWENPLATRYASAEMTRLWSDNHRYKLWRQTWLVLAEAEAELGLPITPVQLAELRSHLEPIDFVKAAEYEKTMRHDVFAHLHTFGDACPQARPILHLGATSAFVTDNTDLMLMRDSLDLIADRLATVIERLAAKAMETRDIVCLGLTHLQPAQPTTIGKRICLWIHDLLLDLEEIVRRRTSLRARGVKGTTGTQASFLELFAGDHAKVRMLDEMVSRRLGFCAAYDVTGQTYTRKVDSQVVAALAGISESTHKAGNDLRLSAASGELEEPFEQDQVGSSAMPYKRNPMRAERMCGLGRFVMGLSVTASQTAAVQWFERTLDDSAPRRLVLPQAFLATDAQLVLYTNIASGLVVLPGAITRNLESQLPFLASERILMAAAKAGGDRQTLHEAMRKHSHAATAGMREGKSNDLALRLAVDPLFAGIDLVQAMDRHGLAGRASAQVQEFIAGPVAGALASHPGRAGHATLRV
;
A
#
# COMPACT_ATOMS: atom_id res chain seq x y z
N MET A 1 13.40 -2.79 -51.65
CA MET A 1 14.49 -2.40 -52.57
C MET A 1 15.24 -1.24 -51.90
N ALA A 2 16.42 -1.53 -51.32
CA ALA A 2 17.75 -0.99 -51.69
C ALA A 2 17.92 0.52 -51.35
N GLN A 3 18.69 0.95 -50.32
CA GLN A 3 20.14 0.86 -50.00
C GLN A 3 20.92 2.15 -50.34
N GLY A 4 21.86 2.51 -49.45
CA GLY A 4 22.92 3.54 -49.59
C GLY A 4 23.02 4.41 -48.32
N VAL A 5 23.85 4.17 -47.28
CA VAL A 5 25.31 3.96 -47.09
C VAL A 5 26.15 5.26 -47.09
N GLY A 6 26.88 5.47 -45.98
CA GLY A 6 28.03 6.39 -45.79
C GLY A 6 28.25 6.64 -44.29
N SER A 7 28.97 5.81 -43.52
CA SER A 7 30.44 5.69 -43.33
C SER A 7 31.15 6.93 -42.76
N GLY A 8 31.65 6.84 -41.52
CA GLY A 8 32.46 7.87 -40.86
C GLY A 8 33.18 7.35 -39.60
N SER A 9 34.32 6.69 -39.84
CA SER A 9 35.46 6.30 -38.99
C SER A 9 35.58 6.73 -37.50
N ARG A 10 35.94 5.74 -36.67
CA ARG A 10 36.55 5.83 -35.34
C ARG A 10 38.06 6.13 -35.41
N GLY A 11 38.61 6.81 -34.41
CA GLY A 11 40.04 6.91 -34.12
C GLY A 11 40.33 7.70 -32.83
N PRO A 12 41.42 7.41 -32.08
CA PRO A 12 41.40 7.35 -30.61
C PRO A 12 42.09 8.53 -29.91
N TRP A 13 41.69 8.82 -28.66
CA TRP A 13 42.36 9.81 -27.82
C TRP A 13 43.29 9.14 -26.80
N THR A 14 44.56 9.49 -26.93
CA THR A 14 45.73 9.11 -26.13
C THR A 14 45.80 9.85 -24.79
N VAL A 15 46.40 9.16 -23.82
CA VAL A 15 46.77 9.60 -22.48
C VAL A 15 47.91 10.63 -22.52
N GLY A 16 47.82 11.70 -21.73
CA GLY A 16 48.93 12.65 -21.50
C GLY A 16 48.84 13.28 -20.11
N ARG A 17 49.89 13.11 -19.30
CA ARG A 17 50.13 13.75 -18.00
C ARG A 17 50.64 15.19 -18.17
N SER A 18 50.20 16.12 -17.32
CA SER A 18 51.06 17.17 -16.75
C SER A 18 50.40 17.92 -15.58
N THR A 19 50.94 17.69 -14.38
CA THR A 19 51.30 18.65 -13.30
C THR A 19 50.68 20.06 -13.26
N GLY A 20 50.16 20.46 -12.08
CA GLY A 20 50.09 21.89 -11.70
C GLY A 20 49.14 22.30 -10.57
N LYS A 21 49.55 22.10 -9.32
CA LYS A 21 49.25 22.86 -8.07
C LYS A 21 48.02 23.80 -7.99
N ALA A 22 47.11 23.49 -7.05
CA ALA A 22 46.55 24.48 -6.12
C ALA A 22 45.98 23.73 -4.89
N ALA A 23 46.61 23.92 -3.72
CA ALA A 23 46.20 23.36 -2.44
C ALA A 23 45.33 24.37 -1.68
N ALA A 24 44.18 23.92 -1.18
CA ALA A 24 43.37 24.65 -0.20
C ALA A 24 43.12 23.74 1.00
N ASN A 25 43.64 24.17 2.15
CA ASN A 25 43.59 23.53 3.45
C ASN A 25 42.17 23.58 4.05
N LEU A 26 41.68 22.44 4.54
CA LEU A 26 40.63 22.38 5.56
C LEU A 26 41.04 21.33 6.60
N ALA A 27 41.45 21.83 7.75
CA ALA A 27 42.01 21.07 8.86
C ALA A 27 40.90 20.39 9.68
N PHE A 28 40.98 19.07 9.83
CA PHE A 28 40.30 18.32 10.88
C PHE A 28 41.22 18.25 12.11
N ARG A 29 40.79 18.83 13.24
CA ARG A 29 41.47 18.70 14.53
C ARG A 29 41.14 17.34 15.15
N ALA A 30 42.11 16.44 15.16
CA ALA A 30 42.17 15.31 16.08
C ALA A 30 43.06 15.71 17.28
N GLY A 31 42.51 15.68 18.49
CA GLY A 31 43.24 15.98 19.72
C GLY A 31 43.67 14.68 20.41
N SER A 32 44.97 14.44 20.43
CA SER A 32 45.66 13.45 21.27
C SER A 32 45.96 14.05 22.65
N PHE A 33 45.85 13.27 23.73
CA PHE A 33 46.68 13.46 24.93
C PHE A 33 47.05 12.11 25.53
N ALA A 34 48.33 12.01 25.89
CA ALA A 34 49.06 10.83 26.29
C ALA A 34 48.99 10.52 27.80
N GLU A 35 49.39 9.29 28.10
CA GLU A 35 49.73 8.64 29.37
C GLU A 35 50.38 9.53 30.45
N GLU A 36 50.05 9.32 31.73
CA GLU A 36 50.90 8.61 32.72
C GLU A 36 50.47 8.83 34.20
N ARG A 37 50.66 7.77 35.01
CA ARG A 37 50.96 7.70 36.47
C ARG A 37 49.86 7.48 37.54
N CYS A 38 50.25 6.55 38.42
CA CYS A 38 49.58 5.91 39.55
C CYS A 38 49.55 6.74 40.85
N LEU A 39 48.44 6.58 41.62
CA LEU A 39 48.25 6.51 43.11
C LEU A 39 48.90 7.58 44.04
N PRO A 40 48.52 7.72 45.34
CA PRO A 40 47.35 7.28 46.12
C PRO A 40 46.70 8.42 46.97
N TRP A 41 45.50 8.26 47.53
CA TRP A 41 45.23 8.70 48.92
C TRP A 41 43.92 8.16 49.53
N SER A 42 44.05 7.86 50.82
CA SER A 42 43.10 7.26 51.73
C SER A 42 42.52 8.27 52.72
N ALA A 43 41.38 7.89 53.31
CA ALA A 43 40.87 8.24 54.64
C ALA A 43 40.10 9.56 54.84
N GLY A 44 38.90 9.39 55.41
CA GLY A 44 37.99 10.44 55.89
C GLY A 44 36.66 9.85 56.37
N THR A 45 36.70 9.10 57.47
CA THR A 45 35.59 8.51 58.27
C THR A 45 34.54 9.55 58.67
N SER A 46 33.24 9.24 58.78
CA SER A 46 32.63 8.58 59.94
C SER A 46 31.10 8.63 59.84
N GLY A 47 30.39 7.58 60.31
CA GLY A 47 28.93 7.63 60.43
C GLY A 47 28.18 6.28 60.48
N LEU A 48 28.37 5.55 61.59
CA LEU A 48 27.43 4.57 62.17
C LEU A 48 27.05 3.28 61.39
N ARG A 49 27.76 2.19 61.74
CA ARG A 49 27.23 0.81 61.80
C ARG A 49 27.49 0.22 63.18
N ALA A 50 26.44 -0.25 63.83
CA ALA A 50 26.36 -1.23 64.91
C ALA A 50 24.87 -1.65 64.96
N ALA A 51 24.41 -2.89 65.08
CA ALA A 51 24.96 -4.20 65.41
C ALA A 51 23.93 -5.21 64.79
N VAL A 52 24.03 -6.54 64.72
CA VAL A 52 24.67 -7.59 65.51
C VAL A 52 24.82 -8.80 64.56
N LEU A 53 26.02 -9.38 64.48
CA LEU A 53 26.29 -10.74 64.02
C LEU A 53 27.37 -11.25 64.96
N GLN A 54 27.08 -12.24 65.80
CA GLN A 54 28.09 -13.02 66.53
C GLN A 54 27.62 -14.47 66.69
N ASP A 55 28.41 -15.33 66.05
CA ASP A 55 28.83 -16.70 66.35
C ASP A 55 28.27 -17.40 67.59
N VAL A 56 27.84 -18.66 67.41
CA VAL A 56 28.21 -19.80 68.27
C VAL A 56 28.21 -21.09 67.43
N GLU A 57 29.38 -21.70 67.26
CA GLU A 57 29.52 -23.15 67.03
C GLU A 57 29.82 -23.85 68.37
N ALA A 58 29.13 -24.99 68.59
CA ALA A 58 29.59 -26.22 69.27
C ALA A 58 28.60 -26.83 70.29
N VAL A 59 28.59 -28.17 70.26
CA VAL A 59 28.06 -29.17 71.21
C VAL A 59 26.62 -29.66 70.93
N GLY A 60 26.55 -30.95 70.58
CA GLY A 60 25.39 -31.59 69.98
C GLY A 60 24.38 -32.21 70.93
N CYS A 61 23.25 -32.62 70.36
CA CYS A 61 22.48 -33.78 70.80
C CYS A 61 21.53 -34.24 69.67
N ARG A 62 21.36 -35.55 69.57
CA ARG A 62 20.51 -36.24 68.58
C ARG A 62 19.03 -35.92 68.83
N CYS A 63 18.24 -35.76 67.76
CA CYS A 63 16.98 -36.49 67.50
C CYS A 63 16.01 -35.75 66.55
N ALA A 64 15.47 -36.54 65.61
CA ALA A 64 14.13 -36.50 65.04
C ALA A 64 13.75 -35.48 63.93
N ALA A 65 13.45 -36.06 62.76
CA ALA A 65 12.45 -35.66 61.77
C ALA A 65 12.69 -34.40 60.92
N ARG A 66 13.46 -34.55 59.84
CA ARG A 66 13.35 -33.70 58.63
C ARG A 66 11.98 -33.96 57.98
N ARG A 67 11.06 -32.99 58.06
CA ARG A 67 9.94 -32.91 57.12
C ARG A 67 10.47 -32.42 55.78
N HIS A 68 10.41 -33.27 54.76
CA HIS A 68 10.52 -32.86 53.37
C HIS A 68 9.42 -31.84 53.07
N VAL A 69 9.81 -30.59 52.80
CA VAL A 69 8.91 -29.62 52.18
C VAL A 69 8.88 -29.95 50.69
N ASN A 70 7.75 -30.52 50.26
CA ASN A 70 7.48 -30.94 48.91
C ASN A 70 7.25 -29.69 48.03
N TYR A 71 8.18 -29.39 47.11
CA TYR A 71 8.11 -28.25 46.18
C TYR A 71 7.26 -28.53 44.93
N GLU A 72 6.27 -29.42 45.02
CA GLU A 72 5.49 -29.90 43.87
C GLU A 72 4.07 -29.31 43.70
N SER A 73 3.62 -28.36 44.53
CA SER A 73 2.18 -27.99 44.56
C SER A 73 1.83 -26.52 44.33
N ILE A 74 2.60 -25.75 43.56
CA ILE A 74 2.11 -24.46 43.02
C ILE A 74 2.39 -24.38 41.51
N ARG A 75 1.77 -25.27 40.73
CA ARG A 75 1.46 -24.94 39.33
C ARG A 75 0.36 -23.89 39.39
N ARG A 76 0.71 -22.62 39.20
CA ARG A 76 -0.31 -21.60 38.88
C ARG A 76 -1.09 -22.14 37.67
N PRO A 77 -2.43 -22.23 37.72
CA PRO A 77 -3.19 -22.58 36.53
C PRO A 77 -2.80 -21.62 35.41
N CYS A 78 -2.58 -22.16 34.20
CA CYS A 78 -2.32 -21.34 33.02
C CYS A 78 -3.57 -20.46 32.78
N VAL A 79 -3.49 -19.21 33.23
CA VAL A 79 -4.54 -18.18 33.11
C VAL A 79 -5.03 -18.00 31.66
N ASN A 80 -4.23 -18.42 30.67
CA ASN A 80 -4.56 -18.32 29.25
C ASN A 80 -5.73 -19.22 28.79
N SER A 81 -6.03 -20.35 29.44
CA SER A 81 -7.01 -21.31 28.91
C SER A 81 -8.47 -20.94 29.18
N GLU A 82 -8.75 -20.21 30.26
CA GLU A 82 -10.12 -19.84 30.65
C GLU A 82 -10.61 -18.53 29.99
N LEU A 83 -9.68 -17.62 29.63
CA LEU A 83 -10.01 -16.34 28.99
C LEU A 83 -10.45 -16.48 27.52
N GLN A 84 -10.23 -17.63 26.88
CA GLN A 84 -10.42 -17.84 25.42
C GLN A 84 -11.76 -18.52 25.03
N THR A 85 -12.70 -18.68 25.96
CA THR A 85 -13.98 -19.36 25.66
C THR A 85 -15.00 -18.47 24.94
N ASP A 86 -15.00 -17.16 25.19
CA ASP A 86 -15.74 -16.19 24.39
C ASP A 86 -14.83 -15.68 23.26
N PRO A 87 -15.16 -15.87 21.98
CA PRO A 87 -14.35 -15.35 20.88
C PRO A 87 -14.16 -13.83 20.94
N ARG A 88 -15.06 -13.09 21.60
CA ARG A 88 -14.94 -11.63 21.82
C ARG A 88 -13.86 -11.25 22.83
N ASN A 89 -13.31 -12.20 23.57
CA ASN A 89 -12.13 -12.00 24.44
C ASN A 89 -10.81 -12.13 23.67
N VAL A 90 -10.87 -12.46 22.37
CA VAL A 90 -9.70 -12.52 21.48
C VAL A 90 -9.73 -11.30 20.57
N TRP A 91 -8.59 -10.61 20.45
CA TRP A 91 -8.46 -9.53 19.48
C TRP A 91 -8.56 -10.09 18.07
N GLU A 92 -9.50 -9.57 17.29
CA GLU A 92 -9.66 -9.88 15.87
C GLU A 92 -9.11 -8.74 15.03
N ASN A 93 -8.49 -9.08 13.88
CA ASN A 93 -7.99 -8.08 12.97
C ASN A 93 -9.16 -7.30 12.31
N PRO A 94 -9.32 -5.99 12.56
CA PRO A 94 -10.43 -5.21 12.03
C PRO A 94 -10.47 -5.15 10.50
N LEU A 95 -9.34 -5.37 9.83
CA LEU A 95 -9.32 -5.46 8.38
C LEU A 95 -10.21 -6.59 7.87
N ALA A 96 -10.23 -7.76 8.53
CA ALA A 96 -11.03 -8.89 8.10
C ALA A 96 -12.51 -8.80 8.55
N THR A 97 -12.75 -8.20 9.72
CA THR A 97 -14.09 -8.23 10.34
C THR A 97 -14.93 -7.00 10.04
N ARG A 98 -14.29 -5.85 9.74
CA ARG A 98 -14.96 -4.55 9.59
C ARG A 98 -14.73 -3.89 8.24
N TYR A 99 -13.52 -3.96 7.68
CA TYR A 99 -13.13 -3.09 6.56
C TYR A 99 -13.10 -3.80 5.21
N ALA A 100 -12.32 -4.86 5.02
CA ALA A 100 -12.13 -5.45 3.71
C ALA A 100 -13.41 -6.13 3.18
N SER A 101 -13.49 -6.23 1.86
CA SER A 101 -14.55 -6.95 1.16
C SER A 101 -14.54 -8.43 1.50
N ALA A 102 -15.70 -9.08 1.31
CA ALA A 102 -15.81 -10.52 1.49
C ALA A 102 -14.94 -11.28 0.48
N GLU A 103 -14.81 -10.75 -0.73
CA GLU A 103 -13.99 -11.30 -1.81
C GLU A 103 -12.52 -11.35 -1.42
N MET A 104 -11.95 -10.22 -0.98
CA MET A 104 -10.54 -10.17 -0.57
C MET A 104 -10.28 -10.98 0.71
N THR A 105 -11.21 -10.94 1.67
CA THR A 105 -11.10 -11.75 2.90
C THR A 105 -11.15 -13.25 2.58
N ARG A 106 -11.97 -13.68 1.62
CA ARG A 106 -12.03 -15.08 1.16
C ARG A 106 -10.73 -15.51 0.52
N LEU A 107 -10.10 -14.66 -0.30
CA LEU A 107 -8.78 -14.97 -0.90
C LEU A 107 -7.75 -15.29 0.19
N TRP A 108 -7.65 -14.44 1.23
CA TRP A 108 -6.66 -14.64 2.30
C TRP A 108 -7.12 -15.57 3.44
N SER A 109 -8.24 -16.27 3.27
CA SER A 109 -8.75 -17.21 4.28
C SER A 109 -7.96 -18.52 4.33
N ASP A 110 -7.92 -19.16 5.50
CA ASP A 110 -7.28 -20.46 5.66
C ASP A 110 -7.93 -21.54 4.78
N ASN A 111 -9.27 -21.55 4.70
CA ASN A 111 -9.98 -22.45 3.77
C ASN A 111 -9.44 -22.33 2.34
N HIS A 112 -9.29 -21.10 1.83
CA HIS A 112 -8.78 -20.91 0.49
C HIS A 112 -7.30 -21.27 0.38
N ARG A 113 -6.45 -20.81 1.31
CA ARG A 113 -5.01 -21.08 1.31
C ARG A 113 -4.71 -22.58 1.30
N TYR A 114 -5.31 -23.35 2.21
CA TYR A 114 -5.01 -24.78 2.31
C TYR A 114 -5.71 -25.61 1.22
N LYS A 115 -6.81 -25.10 0.63
CA LYS A 115 -7.34 -25.64 -0.63
C LYS A 115 -6.32 -25.46 -1.76
N LEU A 116 -5.69 -24.28 -1.88
CA LEU A 116 -4.64 -24.03 -2.87
C LEU A 116 -3.42 -24.94 -2.64
N TRP A 117 -3.07 -25.26 -1.39
CA TRP A 117 -2.02 -26.25 -1.09
C TRP A 117 -2.36 -27.63 -1.64
N ARG A 118 -3.58 -28.13 -1.35
CA ARG A 118 -4.08 -29.41 -1.88
C ARG A 118 -4.12 -29.42 -3.41
N GLN A 119 -4.57 -28.33 -4.03
CA GLN A 119 -4.54 -28.16 -5.48
C GLN A 119 -3.11 -28.18 -6.04
N THR A 120 -2.16 -27.54 -5.35
CA THR A 120 -0.76 -27.50 -5.77
C THR A 120 -0.11 -28.89 -5.70
N TRP A 121 -0.42 -29.68 -4.67
CA TRP A 121 -0.01 -31.09 -4.59
C TRP A 121 -0.66 -31.96 -5.68
N LEU A 122 -1.95 -31.77 -5.95
CA LEU A 122 -2.64 -32.48 -7.03
C LEU A 122 -1.98 -32.19 -8.39
N VAL A 123 -1.72 -30.90 -8.69
CA VAL A 123 -1.06 -30.48 -9.93
C VAL A 123 0.33 -31.09 -10.07
N LEU A 124 1.10 -31.18 -8.97
CA LEU A 124 2.40 -31.86 -8.98
C LEU A 124 2.25 -33.33 -9.36
N ALA A 125 1.38 -34.06 -8.66
CA ALA A 125 1.18 -35.49 -8.87
C ALA A 125 0.67 -35.79 -10.29
N GLU A 126 -0.24 -34.97 -10.83
CA GLU A 126 -0.71 -35.11 -12.22
C GLU A 126 0.42 -34.92 -13.23
N ALA A 127 1.26 -33.90 -13.04
CA ALA A 127 2.37 -33.62 -13.95
C ALA A 127 3.49 -34.69 -13.85
N GLU A 128 3.76 -35.19 -12.65
CA GLU A 128 4.69 -36.31 -12.41
C GLU A 128 4.20 -37.61 -13.06
N ALA A 129 2.90 -37.90 -12.96
CA ALA A 129 2.29 -39.07 -13.61
C ALA A 129 2.43 -39.00 -15.13
N GLU A 130 2.15 -37.83 -15.73
CA GLU A 130 2.29 -37.61 -17.17
C GLU A 130 3.74 -37.71 -17.68
N LEU A 131 4.72 -37.44 -16.81
CA LEU A 131 6.15 -37.59 -17.12
C LEU A 131 6.71 -38.99 -16.82
N GLY A 132 5.83 -39.91 -16.38
CA GLY A 132 6.11 -41.33 -16.25
C GLY A 132 6.53 -41.79 -14.86
N LEU A 133 6.32 -41.00 -13.80
CA LEU A 133 6.42 -41.53 -12.44
C LEU A 133 5.26 -42.50 -12.15
N PRO A 134 5.46 -43.52 -11.30
CA PRO A 134 4.46 -44.57 -11.04
C PRO A 134 3.31 -44.08 -10.13
N ILE A 135 2.54 -43.13 -10.65
CA ILE A 135 1.38 -42.52 -10.00
C ILE A 135 0.12 -42.99 -10.73
N THR A 136 -0.80 -43.60 -10.00
CA THR A 136 -1.98 -44.25 -10.60
C THR A 136 -3.17 -43.28 -10.75
N PRO A 137 -4.07 -43.52 -11.73
CA PRO A 137 -5.30 -42.72 -11.86
C PRO A 137 -6.19 -42.72 -10.62
N VAL A 138 -6.18 -43.82 -9.84
CA VAL A 138 -6.95 -43.94 -8.59
C VAL A 138 -6.43 -42.98 -7.53
N GLN A 139 -5.10 -42.87 -7.39
CA GLN A 139 -4.49 -41.90 -6.46
C GLN A 139 -4.82 -40.45 -6.86
N LEU A 140 -4.75 -40.12 -8.15
CA LEU A 140 -5.11 -38.78 -8.65
C LEU A 140 -6.60 -38.46 -8.44
N ALA A 141 -7.47 -39.43 -8.66
CA ALA A 141 -8.91 -39.29 -8.42
C ALA A 141 -9.21 -39.04 -6.93
N GLU A 142 -8.52 -39.76 -6.04
CA GLU A 142 -8.65 -39.60 -4.58
C GLU A 142 -8.21 -38.22 -4.11
N LEU A 143 -7.07 -37.71 -4.61
CA LEU A 143 -6.62 -36.34 -4.33
C LEU A 143 -7.63 -35.29 -4.79
N ARG A 144 -8.18 -35.47 -6.00
CA ARG A 144 -9.14 -34.54 -6.61
C ARG A 144 -10.46 -34.48 -5.83
N SER A 145 -10.94 -35.61 -5.32
CA SER A 145 -12.19 -35.65 -4.54
C SER A 145 -12.07 -35.09 -3.13
N HIS A 146 -10.84 -34.90 -2.62
CA HIS A 146 -10.59 -34.46 -1.24
C HIS A 146 -9.86 -33.11 -1.15
N LEU A 147 -9.99 -32.25 -2.17
CA LEU A 147 -9.49 -30.87 -2.06
C LEU A 147 -10.19 -30.10 -0.93
N GLU A 148 -11.47 -30.40 -0.68
CA GLU A 148 -12.29 -29.89 0.42
C GLU A 148 -13.28 -30.99 0.87
N PRO A 149 -13.81 -30.93 2.11
CA PRO A 149 -13.43 -30.03 3.20
C PRO A 149 -12.07 -30.40 3.83
N ILE A 150 -11.52 -29.49 4.64
CA ILE A 150 -10.24 -29.65 5.33
C ILE A 150 -10.49 -29.84 6.82
N ASP A 151 -9.92 -30.89 7.41
CA ASP A 151 -9.98 -31.13 8.85
C ASP A 151 -8.91 -30.30 9.59
N PHE A 152 -9.30 -29.09 9.99
CA PHE A 152 -8.43 -28.15 10.70
C PHE A 152 -8.09 -28.58 12.12
N VAL A 153 -8.98 -29.34 12.78
CA VAL A 153 -8.71 -29.85 14.14
C VAL A 153 -7.54 -30.81 14.06
N LYS A 154 -7.59 -31.76 13.13
CA LYS A 154 -6.51 -32.72 12.92
C LYS A 154 -5.21 -32.06 12.46
N ALA A 155 -5.30 -31.07 11.57
CA ALA A 155 -4.12 -30.29 11.17
C ALA A 155 -3.46 -29.60 12.38
N ALA A 156 -4.24 -28.98 13.26
CA ALA A 156 -3.71 -28.33 14.47
C ALA A 156 -3.07 -29.33 15.45
N GLU A 157 -3.64 -30.54 15.59
CA GLU A 157 -3.05 -31.63 16.38
C GLU A 157 -1.68 -32.07 15.84
N TYR A 158 -1.59 -32.27 14.52
CA TYR A 158 -0.31 -32.58 13.88
C TYR A 158 0.69 -31.43 14.02
N GLU A 159 0.27 -30.18 13.82
CA GLU A 159 1.16 -29.02 13.93
C GLU A 159 1.71 -28.86 15.36
N LYS A 160 0.88 -29.07 16.38
CA LYS A 160 1.29 -29.05 17.79
C LYS A 160 2.39 -30.08 18.08
N THR A 161 2.35 -31.22 17.41
CA THR A 161 3.29 -32.33 17.59
C THR A 161 4.56 -32.13 16.76
N MET A 162 4.40 -31.83 15.48
CA MET A 162 5.48 -31.78 14.49
C MET A 162 6.19 -30.43 14.43
N ARG A 163 5.56 -29.37 14.96
CA ARG A 163 6.04 -27.98 14.90
C ARG A 163 6.31 -27.50 13.47
N HIS A 164 5.54 -28.02 12.51
CA HIS A 164 5.65 -27.70 11.10
C HIS A 164 4.27 -27.77 10.41
N ASP A 165 3.79 -26.62 9.93
CA ASP A 165 2.47 -26.43 9.30
C ASP A 165 2.29 -27.24 8.00
N VAL A 166 3.26 -27.19 7.07
CA VAL A 166 3.19 -27.97 5.82
C VAL A 166 3.10 -29.46 6.08
N PHE A 167 3.93 -30.00 6.98
CA PHE A 167 3.85 -31.42 7.33
C PHE A 167 2.53 -31.76 8.01
N ALA A 168 2.03 -30.89 8.88
CA ALA A 168 0.74 -31.11 9.51
C ALA A 168 -0.39 -31.25 8.48
N HIS A 169 -0.48 -30.32 7.53
CA HIS A 169 -1.46 -30.39 6.45
C HIS A 169 -1.20 -31.55 5.47
N LEU A 170 0.06 -31.93 5.24
CA LEU A 170 0.43 -33.09 4.43
C LEU A 170 -0.10 -34.39 5.05
N HIS A 171 0.09 -34.56 6.36
CA HIS A 171 -0.45 -35.71 7.10
C HIS A 171 -1.98 -35.71 7.12
N THR A 172 -2.61 -34.56 7.40
CA THR A 172 -4.07 -34.43 7.33
C THR A 172 -4.62 -34.80 5.95
N PHE A 173 -3.94 -34.38 4.87
CA PHE A 173 -4.39 -34.73 3.51
C PHE A 173 -4.12 -36.19 3.17
N GLY A 174 -2.97 -36.73 3.57
CA GLY A 174 -2.64 -38.15 3.40
C GLY A 174 -3.51 -39.10 4.21
N ASP A 175 -4.12 -38.66 5.31
CA ASP A 175 -5.11 -39.45 6.03
C ASP A 175 -6.47 -39.45 5.32
N ALA A 176 -6.83 -38.35 4.67
CA ALA A 176 -8.01 -38.28 3.82
C ALA A 176 -7.82 -39.06 2.49
N CYS A 177 -6.57 -39.21 2.05
CA CYS A 177 -6.20 -39.88 0.80
C CYS A 177 -5.19 -41.02 1.06
N PRO A 178 -5.60 -42.13 1.68
CA PRO A 178 -4.67 -43.20 2.08
C PRO A 178 -3.97 -43.86 0.90
N GLN A 179 -4.61 -43.94 -0.28
CA GLN A 179 -3.98 -44.51 -1.48
C GLN A 179 -2.95 -43.55 -2.06
N ALA A 180 -3.24 -42.24 -2.05
CA ALA A 180 -2.35 -41.20 -2.54
C ALA A 180 -1.29 -40.75 -1.53
N ARG A 181 -1.38 -41.14 -0.26
CA ARG A 181 -0.41 -40.78 0.79
C ARG A 181 1.06 -40.99 0.38
N PRO A 182 1.46 -42.10 -0.26
CA PRO A 182 2.87 -42.33 -0.61
C PRO A 182 3.43 -41.40 -1.69
N ILE A 183 2.56 -40.77 -2.49
CA ILE A 183 2.96 -39.90 -3.61
C ILE A 183 2.83 -38.41 -3.29
N LEU A 184 2.23 -38.07 -2.15
CA LEU A 184 2.05 -36.68 -1.75
C LEU A 184 3.41 -36.01 -1.50
N HIS A 185 3.60 -34.82 -2.06
CA HIS A 185 4.81 -34.00 -1.89
C HIS A 185 6.11 -34.66 -2.40
N LEU A 186 6.00 -35.65 -3.29
CA LEU A 186 7.14 -36.37 -3.85
C LEU A 186 8.15 -35.39 -4.50
N GLY A 187 9.42 -35.49 -4.09
CA GLY A 187 10.51 -34.64 -4.60
C GLY A 187 10.47 -33.16 -4.18
N ALA A 188 9.38 -32.69 -3.59
CA ALA A 188 9.17 -31.29 -3.25
C ALA A 188 9.75 -30.91 -1.88
N THR A 189 9.74 -29.61 -1.59
CA THR A 189 10.07 -29.01 -0.28
C THR A 189 8.89 -28.15 0.16
N SER A 190 8.80 -27.79 1.44
CA SER A 190 7.72 -26.94 2.00
C SER A 190 7.45 -25.68 1.15
N ALA A 191 8.50 -25.04 0.62
CA ALA A 191 8.38 -23.88 -0.25
C ALA A 191 7.63 -24.16 -1.57
N PHE A 192 7.51 -25.40 -2.02
CA PHE A 192 6.70 -25.73 -3.20
C PHE A 192 5.23 -25.31 -3.00
N VAL A 193 4.63 -25.64 -1.86
CA VAL A 193 3.22 -25.29 -1.62
C VAL A 193 3.06 -23.89 -1.06
N THR A 194 3.92 -23.46 -0.13
CA THR A 194 3.77 -22.14 0.52
C THR A 194 3.96 -21.01 -0.48
N ASP A 195 5.07 -21.03 -1.23
CA ASP A 195 5.46 -19.89 -2.07
C ASP A 195 4.63 -19.82 -3.35
N ASN A 196 4.31 -20.96 -3.99
CA ASN A 196 3.41 -20.94 -5.14
C ASN A 196 2.00 -20.48 -4.73
N THR A 197 1.51 -20.89 -3.56
CA THR A 197 0.22 -20.42 -3.04
C THR A 197 0.25 -18.93 -2.76
N ASP A 198 1.29 -18.40 -2.09
CA ASP A 198 1.40 -16.96 -1.84
C ASP A 198 1.42 -16.16 -3.16
N LEU A 199 2.08 -16.66 -4.20
CA LEU A 199 2.06 -16.06 -5.54
C LEU A 199 0.67 -16.11 -6.19
N MET A 200 -0.08 -17.21 -6.03
CA MET A 200 -1.46 -17.32 -6.52
C MET A 200 -2.39 -16.33 -5.79
N LEU A 201 -2.26 -16.23 -4.46
CA LEU A 201 -3.00 -15.27 -3.65
C LEU A 201 -2.70 -13.82 -4.07
N MET A 202 -1.42 -13.50 -4.32
CA MET A 202 -1.04 -12.18 -4.82
C MET A 202 -1.59 -11.91 -6.23
N ARG A 203 -1.52 -12.89 -7.16
CA ARG A 203 -2.10 -12.77 -8.50
C ARG A 203 -3.59 -12.44 -8.43
N ASP A 204 -4.34 -13.27 -7.71
CA ASP A 204 -5.80 -13.16 -7.66
C ASP A 204 -6.23 -11.88 -6.91
N SER A 205 -5.44 -11.46 -5.92
CA SER A 205 -5.66 -10.19 -5.22
C SER A 205 -5.33 -8.98 -6.11
N LEU A 206 -4.27 -9.02 -6.91
CA LEU A 206 -3.92 -7.96 -7.87
C LEU A 206 -4.99 -7.81 -8.96
N ASP A 207 -5.55 -8.93 -9.45
CA ASP A 207 -6.68 -8.92 -10.38
C ASP A 207 -7.88 -8.17 -9.78
N LEU A 208 -8.25 -8.49 -8.54
CA LEU A 208 -9.34 -7.79 -7.84
C LEU A 208 -9.04 -6.30 -7.60
N ILE A 209 -7.80 -5.94 -7.24
CA ILE A 209 -7.40 -4.55 -7.04
C ILE A 209 -7.45 -3.76 -8.35
N ALA A 210 -7.00 -4.33 -9.47
CA ALA A 210 -7.07 -3.70 -10.79
C ALA A 210 -8.53 -3.41 -11.19
N ASP A 211 -9.43 -4.38 -10.99
CA ASP A 211 -10.86 -4.22 -11.24
C ASP A 211 -11.49 -3.13 -10.38
N ARG A 212 -11.06 -3.01 -9.11
CA ARG A 212 -11.54 -1.94 -8.22
C ARG A 212 -11.01 -0.57 -8.63
N LEU A 213 -9.73 -0.46 -8.98
CA LEU A 213 -9.15 0.79 -9.50
C LEU A 213 -9.91 1.28 -10.73
N ALA A 214 -10.13 0.39 -11.69
CA ALA A 214 -10.87 0.72 -12.91
C ALA A 214 -12.31 1.17 -12.61
N THR A 215 -12.99 0.53 -11.65
CA THR A 215 -14.30 0.99 -11.17
C THR A 215 -14.23 2.39 -10.57
N VAL A 216 -13.26 2.71 -9.70
CA VAL A 216 -13.11 4.06 -9.12
C VAL A 216 -12.87 5.10 -10.22
N ILE A 217 -11.96 4.81 -11.15
CA ILE A 217 -11.64 5.68 -12.28
C ILE A 217 -12.90 5.98 -13.11
N GLU A 218 -13.70 4.96 -13.42
CA GLU A 218 -14.94 5.11 -14.19
C GLU A 218 -15.96 6.02 -13.47
N ARG A 219 -16.15 5.83 -12.15
CA ARG A 219 -17.09 6.66 -11.36
C ARG A 219 -16.63 8.10 -11.26
N LEU A 220 -15.33 8.33 -11.02
CA LEU A 220 -14.76 9.68 -11.00
C LEU A 220 -14.82 10.34 -12.38
N ALA A 221 -14.58 9.60 -13.46
CA ALA A 221 -14.66 10.12 -14.83
C ALA A 221 -16.07 10.62 -15.16
N ALA A 222 -17.11 9.87 -14.79
CA ALA A 222 -18.50 10.29 -14.93
C ALA A 222 -18.77 11.60 -14.16
N LYS A 223 -18.36 11.66 -12.88
CA LYS A 223 -18.53 12.87 -12.06
C LYS A 223 -17.71 14.05 -12.57
N ALA A 224 -16.51 13.82 -13.09
CA ALA A 224 -15.66 14.85 -13.69
C ALA A 224 -16.33 15.47 -14.92
N MET A 225 -16.93 14.65 -15.78
CA MET A 225 -17.68 15.12 -16.95
C MET A 225 -18.94 15.91 -16.57
N GLU A 226 -19.71 15.43 -15.60
CA GLU A 226 -20.89 16.11 -15.06
C GLU A 226 -20.55 17.52 -14.52
N THR A 227 -19.38 17.65 -13.91
CA THR A 227 -18.97 18.86 -13.17
C THR A 227 -17.90 19.68 -13.90
N ARG A 228 -17.64 19.37 -15.18
CA ARG A 228 -16.54 19.95 -15.98
C ARG A 228 -16.61 21.46 -16.13
N ASP A 229 -17.83 22.02 -16.09
CA ASP A 229 -18.12 23.44 -16.32
C ASP A 229 -18.40 24.20 -15.00
N ILE A 230 -18.39 23.52 -13.84
CA ILE A 230 -18.59 24.14 -12.53
C ILE A 230 -17.30 24.82 -12.11
N VAL A 231 -17.18 26.13 -12.35
CA VAL A 231 -16.02 26.94 -11.96
C VAL A 231 -15.92 27.04 -10.44
N CYS A 232 -14.75 26.75 -9.90
CA CYS A 232 -14.44 26.85 -8.48
C CYS A 232 -13.09 27.54 -8.26
N LEU A 233 -12.84 27.93 -7.01
CA LEU A 233 -11.60 28.58 -6.62
C LEU A 233 -10.43 27.59 -6.76
N GLY A 234 -9.36 27.96 -7.47
CA GLY A 234 -8.11 27.22 -7.43
C GLY A 234 -7.39 27.43 -6.10
N LEU A 235 -6.68 26.42 -5.61
CA LEU A 235 -5.99 26.50 -4.33
C LEU A 235 -4.52 26.09 -4.49
N THR A 236 -3.62 27.00 -4.14
CA THR A 236 -2.17 26.74 -4.01
C THR A 236 -1.73 27.18 -2.63
N HIS A 237 -1.01 26.35 -1.88
CA HIS A 237 -0.72 26.60 -0.45
C HIS A 237 -1.99 26.81 0.41
N LEU A 238 -3.11 26.20 -0.02
CA LEU A 238 -4.45 26.43 0.56
C LEU A 238 -4.89 27.90 0.53
N GLN A 239 -4.31 28.71 -0.35
CA GLN A 239 -4.69 30.10 -0.60
C GLN A 239 -5.47 30.22 -1.92
N PRO A 240 -6.43 31.17 -2.01
CA PRO A 240 -7.09 31.52 -3.26
C PRO A 240 -6.11 31.75 -4.41
N ALA A 241 -6.29 31.02 -5.50
CA ALA A 241 -5.52 31.12 -6.74
C ALA A 241 -6.46 31.16 -7.95
N GLN A 242 -5.90 31.25 -9.16
CA GLN A 242 -6.68 31.30 -10.40
C GLN A 242 -7.75 30.20 -10.47
N PRO A 243 -8.98 30.51 -10.93
CA PRO A 243 -10.08 29.55 -10.97
C PRO A 243 -9.76 28.29 -11.79
N THR A 244 -10.37 27.19 -11.38
CA THR A 244 -10.41 25.92 -12.12
C THR A 244 -11.86 25.45 -12.19
N THR A 245 -12.11 24.19 -12.55
CA THR A 245 -13.44 23.57 -12.42
C THR A 245 -13.40 22.36 -11.50
N ILE A 246 -14.55 22.02 -10.90
CA ILE A 246 -14.67 20.81 -10.07
C ILE A 246 -14.27 19.57 -10.87
N GLY A 247 -14.75 19.44 -12.12
CA GLY A 247 -14.35 18.33 -12.98
C GLY A 247 -12.84 18.29 -13.25
N LYS A 248 -12.22 19.45 -13.50
CA LYS A 248 -10.77 19.52 -13.70
C LYS A 248 -9.98 19.12 -12.46
N ARG A 249 -10.47 19.46 -11.25
CA ARG A 249 -9.89 19.02 -9.97
C ARG A 249 -9.99 17.50 -9.82
N ILE A 250 -11.13 16.91 -10.12
CA ILE A 250 -11.32 15.44 -10.08
C ILE A 250 -10.36 14.74 -11.05
N CYS A 251 -10.08 15.32 -12.23
CA CYS A 251 -9.10 14.76 -13.16
C CYS A 251 -7.68 14.63 -12.58
N LEU A 252 -7.29 15.44 -11.59
CA LEU A 252 -6.00 15.24 -10.91
C LEU A 252 -6.01 13.93 -10.13
N TRP A 253 -7.09 13.62 -9.43
CA TRP A 253 -7.22 12.35 -8.70
C TRP A 253 -7.27 11.15 -9.64
N ILE A 254 -7.98 11.29 -10.77
CA ILE A 254 -8.03 10.23 -11.79
C ILE A 254 -6.63 9.95 -12.36
N HIS A 255 -5.84 10.99 -12.61
CA HIS A 255 -4.51 10.82 -13.19
C HIS A 255 -3.58 9.98 -12.31
N ASP A 256 -3.57 10.23 -11.00
CA ASP A 256 -2.78 9.42 -10.06
C ASP A 256 -3.25 7.94 -10.10
N LEU A 257 -4.56 7.70 -10.14
CA LEU A 257 -5.11 6.34 -10.23
C LEU A 257 -4.81 5.63 -11.56
N LEU A 258 -4.61 6.37 -12.66
CA LEU A 258 -4.17 5.76 -13.93
C LEU A 258 -2.74 5.22 -13.82
N LEU A 259 -1.85 5.95 -13.14
CA LEU A 259 -0.48 5.50 -12.87
C LEU A 259 -0.49 4.26 -11.96
N ASP A 260 -1.35 4.26 -10.95
CA ASP A 260 -1.55 3.11 -10.07
C ASP A 260 -2.05 1.88 -10.84
N LEU A 261 -3.05 2.06 -11.73
CA LEU A 261 -3.58 0.96 -12.54
C LEU A 261 -2.51 0.38 -13.47
N GLU A 262 -1.73 1.23 -14.13
CA GLU A 262 -0.60 0.80 -14.95
C GLU A 262 0.39 -0.03 -14.12
N GLU A 263 0.74 0.43 -12.93
CA GLU A 263 1.68 -0.26 -12.05
C GLU A 263 1.14 -1.61 -11.58
N ILE A 264 -0.12 -1.69 -11.16
CA ILE A 264 -0.75 -2.94 -10.71
C ILE A 264 -0.83 -3.95 -11.85
N VAL A 265 -1.27 -3.53 -13.04
CA VAL A 265 -1.33 -4.39 -14.23
C VAL A 265 0.08 -4.87 -14.60
N ARG A 266 1.09 -4.01 -14.48
CA ARG A 266 2.50 -4.38 -14.69
C ARG A 266 2.96 -5.43 -13.69
N ARG A 267 2.72 -5.23 -12.38
CA ARG A 267 3.09 -6.20 -11.33
C ARG A 267 2.41 -7.54 -11.57
N ARG A 268 1.09 -7.53 -11.81
CA ARG A 268 0.28 -8.71 -12.11
C ARG A 268 0.84 -9.48 -13.31
N THR A 269 1.06 -8.80 -14.43
CA THR A 269 1.52 -9.44 -15.68
C THR A 269 2.95 -9.99 -15.56
N SER A 270 3.79 -9.33 -14.76
CA SER A 270 5.17 -9.77 -14.52
C SER A 270 5.30 -10.89 -13.50
N LEU A 271 4.24 -11.21 -12.75
CA LEU A 271 4.27 -12.21 -11.69
C LEU A 271 4.43 -13.62 -12.28
N ARG A 272 5.35 -14.40 -11.71
CA ARG A 272 5.70 -15.74 -12.17
C ARG A 272 5.52 -16.75 -11.05
N ALA A 273 5.34 -18.02 -11.41
CA ALA A 273 5.36 -19.11 -10.43
C ALA A 273 6.78 -19.26 -9.84
N ARG A 274 6.87 -19.76 -8.61
CA ARG A 274 8.13 -20.36 -8.13
C ARG A 274 8.39 -21.65 -8.92
N GLY A 275 7.35 -22.46 -9.10
CA GLY A 275 7.43 -23.77 -9.74
C GLY A 275 8.05 -24.84 -8.83
N VAL A 276 8.66 -25.86 -9.42
CA VAL A 276 9.31 -27.01 -8.75
C VAL A 276 10.83 -26.82 -8.73
N LYS A 277 11.35 -26.28 -7.63
CA LYS A 277 12.76 -25.85 -7.53
C LYS A 277 13.62 -26.64 -6.54
N GLY A 278 13.01 -27.52 -5.74
CA GLY A 278 13.71 -28.23 -4.65
C GLY A 278 14.12 -27.29 -3.50
N THR A 279 14.95 -27.78 -2.59
CA THR A 279 15.29 -27.10 -1.32
C THR A 279 16.19 -25.88 -1.48
N THR A 280 17.06 -25.85 -2.48
CA THR A 280 18.04 -24.76 -2.72
C THR A 280 17.99 -24.21 -4.14
N GLY A 281 16.91 -24.49 -4.88
CA GLY A 281 16.72 -23.97 -6.24
C GLY A 281 17.28 -24.84 -7.35
N THR A 282 18.02 -25.91 -7.02
CA THR A 282 18.77 -26.73 -7.98
C THR A 282 17.99 -27.89 -8.57
N GLN A 283 16.77 -28.16 -8.09
CA GLN A 283 15.92 -29.25 -8.56
C GLN A 283 16.52 -30.66 -8.38
N ALA A 284 17.55 -30.83 -7.54
CA ALA A 284 18.28 -32.09 -7.40
C ALA A 284 17.39 -33.30 -7.06
N SER A 285 16.39 -33.13 -6.18
CA SER A 285 15.44 -34.18 -5.83
C SER A 285 14.59 -34.64 -7.02
N PHE A 286 14.15 -33.71 -7.86
CA PHE A 286 13.39 -34.04 -9.07
C PHE A 286 14.29 -34.68 -10.14
N LEU A 287 15.54 -34.23 -10.26
CA LEU A 287 16.51 -34.84 -11.17
C LEU A 287 16.78 -36.31 -10.81
N GLU A 288 16.87 -36.62 -9.52
CA GLU A 288 16.98 -38.00 -9.03
C GLU A 288 15.72 -38.82 -9.36
N LEU A 289 14.52 -38.27 -9.13
CA LEU A 289 13.26 -38.94 -9.47
C LEU A 289 13.15 -39.28 -10.96
N PHE A 290 13.72 -38.45 -11.83
CA PHE A 290 13.77 -38.66 -13.27
C PHE A 290 15.10 -39.26 -13.75
N ALA A 291 15.87 -39.91 -12.88
CA ALA A 291 17.09 -40.65 -13.23
C ALA A 291 18.10 -39.83 -14.06
N GLY A 292 18.27 -38.55 -13.75
CA GLY A 292 19.18 -37.64 -14.46
C GLY A 292 18.60 -36.97 -15.72
N ASP A 293 17.31 -37.17 -16.03
CA ASP A 293 16.68 -36.54 -17.20
C ASP A 293 16.33 -35.06 -16.95
N HIS A 294 17.26 -34.19 -17.34
CA HIS A 294 17.09 -32.73 -17.26
C HIS A 294 15.90 -32.20 -18.08
N ALA A 295 15.53 -32.85 -19.18
CA ALA A 295 14.42 -32.40 -20.01
C ALA A 295 13.09 -32.62 -19.28
N LYS A 296 12.90 -33.77 -18.63
CA LYS A 296 11.72 -34.04 -17.80
C LYS A 296 11.60 -33.09 -16.62
N VAL A 297 12.70 -32.79 -15.93
CA VAL A 297 12.68 -31.82 -14.81
C VAL A 297 12.22 -30.44 -15.28
N ARG A 298 12.72 -29.98 -16.45
CA ARG A 298 12.27 -28.72 -17.06
C ARG A 298 10.80 -28.75 -17.43
N MET A 299 10.37 -29.84 -18.08
CA MET A 299 8.96 -30.02 -18.46
C MET A 299 8.03 -30.03 -17.25
N LEU A 300 8.43 -30.68 -16.14
CA LEU A 300 7.66 -30.68 -14.90
C LEU A 300 7.43 -29.25 -14.40
N ASP A 301 8.48 -28.43 -14.35
CA ASP A 301 8.41 -27.05 -13.89
C ASP A 301 7.48 -26.19 -14.75
N GLU A 302 7.57 -26.33 -16.07
CA GLU A 302 6.69 -25.64 -17.01
C GLU A 302 5.23 -26.09 -16.91
N MET A 303 4.99 -27.40 -16.81
CA MET A 303 3.65 -27.98 -16.68
C MET A 303 2.97 -27.52 -15.39
N VAL A 304 3.66 -27.64 -14.26
CA VAL A 304 3.16 -27.19 -12.96
C VAL A 304 2.88 -25.69 -12.98
N SER A 305 3.81 -24.87 -13.47
CA SER A 305 3.63 -23.41 -13.52
C SER A 305 2.42 -23.00 -14.36
N ARG A 306 2.23 -23.62 -15.54
CA ARG A 306 1.06 -23.38 -16.40
C ARG A 306 -0.24 -23.81 -15.74
N ARG A 307 -0.27 -24.99 -15.09
CA ARG A 307 -1.46 -25.51 -14.40
C ARG A 307 -1.85 -24.69 -13.17
N LEU A 308 -0.88 -24.08 -12.49
CA LEU A 308 -1.14 -23.11 -11.42
C LEU A 308 -1.61 -21.74 -11.93
N GLY A 309 -1.67 -21.55 -13.25
CA GLY A 309 -2.18 -20.34 -13.89
C GLY A 309 -1.15 -19.23 -14.04
N PHE A 310 0.13 -19.57 -14.20
CA PHE A 310 1.19 -18.62 -14.54
C PHE A 310 1.70 -18.86 -15.96
N CYS A 311 2.12 -17.80 -16.65
CA CYS A 311 2.70 -17.90 -17.98
C CYS A 311 4.09 -18.57 -17.96
N ALA A 312 4.85 -18.35 -16.88
CA ALA A 312 6.20 -18.86 -16.70
C ALA A 312 6.56 -18.98 -15.21
N ALA A 313 7.66 -19.69 -14.93
CA ALA A 313 8.32 -19.70 -13.62
C ALA A 313 9.43 -18.65 -13.54
N TYR A 314 9.91 -18.33 -12.33
CA TYR A 314 11.15 -17.58 -12.17
C TYR A 314 12.35 -18.38 -12.69
N ASP A 315 13.23 -17.68 -13.42
CA ASP A 315 14.38 -18.28 -14.12
C ASP A 315 15.41 -18.85 -13.16
N VAL A 316 15.62 -18.18 -12.02
CA VAL A 316 16.57 -18.58 -10.96
C VAL A 316 15.95 -18.30 -9.60
N THR A 317 16.03 -19.28 -8.70
CA THR A 317 15.57 -19.17 -7.32
C THR A 317 16.59 -19.81 -6.37
N GLY A 318 16.58 -19.41 -5.10
CA GLY A 318 17.10 -20.24 -4.01
C GLY A 318 16.04 -21.23 -3.56
N GLN A 319 15.78 -21.33 -2.25
CA GLN A 319 14.65 -22.12 -1.74
C GLN A 319 13.30 -21.50 -2.11
N THR A 320 13.22 -20.17 -2.22
CA THR A 320 11.98 -19.39 -2.36
C THR A 320 11.99 -18.58 -3.65
N TYR A 321 10.83 -18.04 -4.05
CA TYR A 321 10.87 -16.90 -4.96
C TYR A 321 11.51 -15.71 -4.23
N THR A 322 12.18 -14.82 -4.96
CA THR A 322 12.87 -13.68 -4.34
C THR A 322 11.88 -12.77 -3.61
N ARG A 323 12.14 -12.47 -2.32
CA ARG A 323 11.30 -11.56 -1.52
C ARG A 323 11.32 -10.12 -2.01
N LYS A 324 12.18 -9.79 -2.99
CA LYS A 324 12.09 -8.54 -3.75
C LYS A 324 10.73 -8.38 -4.46
N VAL A 325 10.09 -9.49 -4.86
CA VAL A 325 8.74 -9.49 -5.44
C VAL A 325 7.73 -8.95 -4.44
N ASP A 326 7.76 -9.43 -3.19
CA ASP A 326 6.88 -8.96 -2.11
C ASP A 326 7.06 -7.46 -1.88
N SER A 327 8.31 -7.00 -1.81
CA SER A 327 8.62 -5.56 -1.67
C SER A 327 8.06 -4.73 -2.83
N GLN A 328 8.16 -5.20 -4.07
CA GLN A 328 7.62 -4.49 -5.24
C GLN A 328 6.09 -4.47 -5.26
N VAL A 329 5.44 -5.57 -4.89
CA VAL A 329 3.97 -5.65 -4.82
C VAL A 329 3.45 -4.72 -3.73
N VAL A 330 4.03 -4.75 -2.53
CA VAL A 330 3.59 -3.87 -1.42
C VAL A 330 3.89 -2.41 -1.73
N ALA A 331 4.98 -2.09 -2.43
CA ALA A 331 5.26 -0.73 -2.89
C ALA A 331 4.20 -0.23 -3.90
N ALA A 332 3.75 -1.07 -4.83
CA ALA A 332 2.66 -0.73 -5.74
C ALA A 332 1.34 -0.45 -4.99
N LEU A 333 1.02 -1.26 -3.97
CA LEU A 333 -0.15 -1.02 -3.10
C LEU A 333 0.00 0.28 -2.28
N ALA A 334 1.22 0.61 -1.85
CA ALA A 334 1.50 1.87 -1.17
C ALA A 334 1.29 3.09 -2.10
N GLY A 335 1.58 2.98 -3.41
CA GLY A 335 1.27 4.01 -4.41
C GLY A 335 -0.23 4.34 -4.47
N ILE A 336 -1.09 3.31 -4.52
CA ILE A 336 -2.55 3.49 -4.42
C ILE A 336 -2.92 4.24 -3.14
N SER A 337 -2.25 3.91 -2.04
CA SER A 337 -2.48 4.57 -0.75
C SER A 337 -2.05 6.02 -0.72
N GLU A 338 -1.02 6.42 -1.46
CA GLU A 338 -0.66 7.83 -1.66
C GLU A 338 -1.78 8.57 -2.40
N SER A 339 -2.26 8.00 -3.51
CA SER A 339 -3.34 8.54 -4.34
C SER A 339 -4.65 8.70 -3.57
N THR A 340 -5.10 7.65 -2.87
CA THR A 340 -6.34 7.71 -2.08
C THR A 340 -6.20 8.66 -0.89
N HIS A 341 -5.03 8.72 -0.24
CA HIS A 341 -4.80 9.64 0.88
C HIS A 341 -4.87 11.09 0.42
N LYS A 342 -4.26 11.42 -0.73
CA LYS A 342 -4.28 12.76 -1.33
C LYS A 342 -5.69 13.18 -1.70
N ALA A 343 -6.46 12.34 -2.39
CA ALA A 343 -7.85 12.62 -2.74
C ALA A 343 -8.75 12.75 -1.50
N GLY A 344 -8.55 11.89 -0.50
CA GLY A 344 -9.27 11.97 0.77
C GLY A 344 -9.00 13.28 1.53
N ASN A 345 -7.76 13.77 1.53
CA ASN A 345 -7.42 15.07 2.11
C ASN A 345 -8.08 16.23 1.37
N ASP A 346 -8.03 16.23 0.03
CA ASP A 346 -8.70 17.26 -0.77
C ASP A 346 -10.21 17.30 -0.49
N LEU A 347 -10.86 16.13 -0.37
CA LEU A 347 -12.27 16.03 -0.02
C LEU A 347 -12.56 16.56 1.39
N ARG A 348 -11.73 16.23 2.38
CA ARG A 348 -11.88 16.74 3.76
C ARG A 348 -11.76 18.27 3.82
N LEU A 349 -10.82 18.85 3.08
CA LEU A 349 -10.66 20.30 2.96
C LEU A 349 -11.84 20.95 2.20
N SER A 350 -12.34 20.27 1.16
CA SER A 350 -13.50 20.73 0.39
C SER A 350 -14.80 20.68 1.22
N ALA A 351 -14.94 19.69 2.10
CA ALA A 351 -16.05 19.62 3.05
C ALA A 351 -16.00 20.76 4.08
N ALA A 352 -14.80 21.12 4.56
CA ALA A 352 -14.64 22.25 5.48
C ALA A 352 -15.00 23.61 4.84
N SER A 353 -14.78 23.77 3.53
CA SER A 353 -15.19 24.95 2.76
C SER A 353 -16.63 24.88 2.22
N GLY A 354 -17.31 23.76 2.43
CA GLY A 354 -18.68 23.49 1.97
C GLY A 354 -18.80 23.34 0.46
N GLU A 355 -17.74 23.00 -0.27
CA GLU A 355 -17.80 22.83 -1.73
C GLU A 355 -18.18 21.41 -2.16
N LEU A 356 -17.69 20.40 -1.43
CA LEU A 356 -17.92 18.98 -1.70
C LEU A 356 -18.25 18.23 -0.41
N GLU A 357 -19.18 17.28 -0.47
CA GLU A 357 -19.47 16.34 0.61
C GLU A 357 -19.34 14.89 0.13
N GLU A 358 -18.95 13.98 1.03
CA GLU A 358 -19.12 12.55 0.80
C GLU A 358 -20.61 12.15 0.86
N PRO A 359 -21.01 11.04 0.22
CA PRO A 359 -22.40 10.58 0.27
C PRO A 359 -22.89 10.39 1.72
N PHE A 360 -24.15 10.70 1.98
CA PHE A 360 -24.75 10.64 3.31
C PHE A 360 -26.03 9.80 3.27
N GLU A 361 -26.07 8.71 4.04
CA GLU A 361 -27.26 7.84 4.09
C GLU A 361 -28.40 8.52 4.87
N GLN A 362 -29.65 8.18 4.56
CA GLN A 362 -30.84 8.82 5.18
C GLN A 362 -30.83 8.72 6.71
N ASP A 363 -30.42 7.57 7.26
CA ASP A 363 -30.38 7.30 8.70
C ASP A 363 -28.98 7.53 9.32
N GLN A 364 -28.02 8.06 8.56
CA GLN A 364 -26.66 8.28 9.04
C GLN A 364 -26.65 9.39 10.11
N VAL A 365 -26.12 9.10 11.29
CA VAL A 365 -25.89 10.11 12.34
C VAL A 365 -24.49 10.70 12.17
N GLY A 366 -24.41 11.97 11.80
CA GLY A 366 -23.13 12.67 11.57
C GLY A 366 -22.35 13.02 12.85
N SER A 367 -23.06 13.33 13.94
CA SER A 367 -22.51 13.64 15.26
C SER A 367 -23.54 13.32 16.35
N SER A 368 -23.09 12.75 17.47
CA SER A 368 -23.96 12.42 18.61
C SER A 368 -24.54 13.65 19.32
N ALA A 369 -23.92 14.83 19.16
CA ALA A 369 -24.30 16.06 19.86
C ALA A 369 -24.73 17.22 18.94
N MET A 370 -24.42 17.16 17.65
CA MET A 370 -24.64 18.27 16.70
C MET A 370 -25.38 17.77 15.45
N PRO A 371 -26.72 17.86 15.39
CA PRO A 371 -27.52 17.22 14.34
C PRO A 371 -27.28 17.81 12.93
N TYR A 372 -26.78 19.05 12.83
CA TYR A 372 -26.45 19.70 11.55
C TYR A 372 -25.05 19.34 11.03
N LYS A 373 -24.20 18.68 11.83
CA LYS A 373 -22.79 18.45 11.49
C LYS A 373 -22.60 17.17 10.68
N ARG A 374 -22.13 17.32 9.44
CA ARG A 374 -21.73 16.21 8.57
C ARG A 374 -20.20 16.12 8.53
N ASN A 375 -19.67 14.94 8.83
CA ASN A 375 -18.22 14.69 8.87
C ASN A 375 -17.80 13.80 7.69
N PRO A 376 -16.66 14.07 7.04
CA PRO A 376 -16.13 13.25 5.95
C PRO A 376 -15.45 11.96 6.47
N MET A 377 -16.20 11.14 7.21
CA MET A 377 -15.66 9.99 7.95
C MET A 377 -15.15 8.87 7.03
N ARG A 378 -15.73 8.70 5.83
CA ARG A 378 -15.27 7.71 4.85
C ARG A 378 -13.93 8.16 4.27
N ALA A 379 -13.79 9.45 3.94
CA ALA A 379 -12.53 10.01 3.49
C ALA A 379 -11.44 9.90 4.58
N GLU A 380 -11.77 10.19 5.84
CA GLU A 380 -10.85 10.05 6.98
C GLU A 380 -10.39 8.60 7.18
N ARG A 381 -11.32 7.64 7.09
CA ARG A 381 -11.01 6.21 7.16
C ARG A 381 -10.12 5.77 6.00
N MET A 382 -10.42 6.21 4.78
CA MET A 382 -9.61 5.95 3.59
C MET A 382 -8.18 6.46 3.78
N CYS A 383 -8.00 7.71 4.24
CA CYS A 383 -6.69 8.27 4.57
C CYS A 383 -5.96 7.49 5.68
N GLY A 384 -6.68 7.04 6.71
CA GLY A 384 -6.13 6.26 7.82
C GLY A 384 -5.58 4.91 7.37
N LEU A 385 -6.36 4.16 6.59
CA LEU A 385 -5.96 2.89 5.99
C LEU A 385 -4.79 3.07 5.01
N GLY A 386 -4.81 4.14 4.20
CA GLY A 386 -3.71 4.44 3.29
C GLY A 386 -2.38 4.67 4.02
N ARG A 387 -2.41 5.42 5.13
CA ARG A 387 -1.20 5.62 5.96
C ARG A 387 -0.66 4.31 6.52
N PHE A 388 -1.54 3.39 6.88
CA PHE A 388 -1.15 2.07 7.38
C PHE A 388 -0.42 1.26 6.30
N VAL A 389 -0.96 1.16 5.08
CA VAL A 389 -0.32 0.43 3.96
C VAL A 389 1.03 1.03 3.59
N MET A 390 1.14 2.37 3.52
CA MET A 390 2.42 3.04 3.27
C MET A 390 3.51 2.62 4.27
N GLY A 391 3.15 2.45 5.55
CA GLY A 391 4.08 1.95 6.59
C GLY A 391 4.50 0.49 6.42
N LEU A 392 3.66 -0.37 5.84
CA LEU A 392 3.97 -1.79 5.62
C LEU A 392 5.06 -2.01 4.57
N SER A 393 5.21 -1.08 3.61
CA SER A 393 6.21 -1.16 2.54
C SER A 393 7.64 -1.27 3.06
N VAL A 394 7.94 -0.59 4.17
CA VAL A 394 9.26 -0.59 4.82
C VAL A 394 9.59 -1.99 5.31
N THR A 395 8.67 -2.66 6.00
CA THR A 395 8.85 -4.03 6.49
C THR A 395 9.10 -4.99 5.32
N ALA A 396 8.33 -4.91 4.24
CA ALA A 396 8.53 -5.76 3.07
C ALA A 396 9.92 -5.56 2.44
N SER A 397 10.38 -4.30 2.34
CA SER A 397 11.72 -3.98 1.84
C SER A 397 12.82 -4.49 2.77
N GLN A 398 12.67 -4.33 4.08
CA GLN A 398 13.63 -4.82 5.07
C GLN A 398 13.74 -6.34 5.05
N THR A 399 12.60 -7.06 5.02
CA THR A 399 12.56 -8.51 4.90
C THR A 399 13.31 -9.00 3.65
N ALA A 400 13.17 -8.32 2.52
CA ALA A 400 13.90 -8.69 1.31
C ALA A 400 15.42 -8.45 1.44
N ALA A 401 15.83 -7.36 2.09
CA ALA A 401 17.24 -6.97 2.20
C ALA A 401 18.07 -7.88 3.12
N VAL A 402 17.43 -8.52 4.10
CA VAL A 402 18.12 -9.34 5.12
C VAL A 402 18.06 -10.84 4.86
N GLN A 403 17.54 -11.27 3.70
CA GLN A 403 17.60 -12.69 3.31
C GLN A 403 19.06 -13.12 3.11
N TRP A 404 19.49 -14.16 3.83
CA TRP A 404 20.84 -14.72 3.69
C TRP A 404 20.84 -15.92 2.73
N PHE A 405 21.75 -15.90 1.76
CA PHE A 405 21.98 -16.96 0.78
C PHE A 405 20.67 -17.45 0.12
N GLU A 406 20.41 -18.76 0.09
CA GLU A 406 19.24 -19.33 -0.60
C GLU A 406 17.91 -19.13 0.14
N ARG A 407 17.92 -18.88 1.46
CA ARG A 407 16.78 -18.45 2.32
C ARG A 407 17.17 -18.37 3.80
N THR A 408 16.58 -17.42 4.52
CA THR A 408 16.37 -17.48 5.99
C THR A 408 14.88 -17.39 6.36
N LEU A 409 14.45 -18.06 7.44
CA LEU A 409 13.03 -18.23 7.80
C LEU A 409 12.41 -17.02 8.54
N ASP A 410 13.22 -16.01 8.85
CA ASP A 410 12.79 -14.73 9.41
C ASP A 410 11.84 -13.95 8.48
N ASP A 411 11.66 -14.39 7.24
CA ASP A 411 10.64 -13.91 6.30
C ASP A 411 9.22 -14.38 6.62
N SER A 412 9.06 -15.55 7.26
CA SER A 412 7.76 -16.23 7.39
C SER A 412 6.74 -15.40 8.19
N ALA A 413 7.10 -14.99 9.40
CA ALA A 413 6.23 -14.23 10.28
C ALA A 413 5.83 -12.85 9.73
N PRO A 414 6.76 -11.98 9.28
CA PRO A 414 6.38 -10.67 8.75
C PRO A 414 5.53 -10.79 7.49
N ARG A 415 5.77 -11.75 6.60
CA ARG A 415 4.96 -11.95 5.39
C ARG A 415 3.52 -12.36 5.71
N ARG A 416 3.30 -13.18 6.73
CA ARG A 416 1.96 -13.56 7.22
C ARG A 416 1.15 -12.38 7.75
N LEU A 417 1.82 -11.29 8.14
CA LEU A 417 1.19 -10.05 8.56
C LEU A 417 1.05 -9.08 7.38
N VAL A 418 2.16 -8.74 6.74
CA VAL A 418 2.26 -7.66 5.76
C VAL A 418 1.45 -7.94 4.50
N LEU A 419 1.57 -9.13 3.90
CA LEU A 419 0.92 -9.43 2.62
C LEU A 419 -0.61 -9.35 2.71
N PRO A 420 -1.30 -10.13 3.57
CA PRO A 420 -2.75 -10.04 3.66
C PRO A 420 -3.21 -8.66 4.11
N GLN A 421 -2.53 -8.02 5.07
CA GLN A 421 -2.96 -6.72 5.57
C GLN A 421 -2.81 -5.61 4.53
N ALA A 422 -1.78 -5.64 3.69
CA ALA A 422 -1.62 -4.69 2.59
C ALA A 422 -2.76 -4.82 1.57
N PHE A 423 -3.09 -6.05 1.14
CA PHE A 423 -4.20 -6.28 0.21
C PHE A 423 -5.56 -5.94 0.82
N LEU A 424 -5.86 -6.39 2.03
CA LEU A 424 -7.13 -6.13 2.72
C LEU A 424 -7.36 -4.62 2.96
N ALA A 425 -6.32 -3.90 3.38
CA ALA A 425 -6.43 -2.46 3.61
C ALA A 425 -6.54 -1.66 2.30
N THR A 426 -5.85 -2.08 1.23
CA THR A 426 -5.97 -1.45 -0.10
C THR A 426 -7.35 -1.71 -0.72
N ASP A 427 -7.85 -2.93 -0.59
CA ASP A 427 -9.21 -3.30 -0.99
C ASP A 427 -10.26 -2.42 -0.29
N ALA A 428 -10.16 -2.27 1.04
CA ALA A 428 -11.05 -1.40 1.81
C ALA A 428 -10.97 0.08 1.39
N GLN A 429 -9.76 0.59 1.07
CA GLN A 429 -9.59 1.94 0.53
C GLN A 429 -10.36 2.13 -0.78
N LEU A 430 -10.24 1.18 -1.72
CA LEU A 430 -10.90 1.27 -3.02
C LEU A 430 -12.42 1.06 -2.94
N VAL A 431 -12.91 0.26 -1.98
CA VAL A 431 -14.35 0.16 -1.69
C VAL A 431 -14.89 1.50 -1.18
N LEU A 432 -14.20 2.12 -0.21
CA LEU A 432 -14.55 3.46 0.28
C LEU A 432 -14.52 4.48 -0.85
N TYR A 433 -13.47 4.46 -1.68
CA TYR A 433 -13.31 5.42 -2.74
C TYR A 433 -14.38 5.24 -3.82
N THR A 434 -14.76 4.00 -4.14
CA THR A 434 -15.87 3.73 -5.07
C THR A 434 -17.18 4.30 -4.54
N ASN A 435 -17.47 4.11 -3.25
CA ASN A 435 -18.67 4.67 -2.61
C ASN A 435 -18.67 6.21 -2.67
N ILE A 436 -17.55 6.84 -2.29
CA ILE A 436 -17.37 8.30 -2.35
C ILE A 436 -17.53 8.81 -3.77
N ALA A 437 -16.85 8.20 -4.75
CA ALA A 437 -16.87 8.62 -6.15
C ALA A 437 -18.28 8.50 -6.75
N SER A 438 -19.02 7.45 -6.39
CA SER A 438 -20.37 7.19 -6.91
C SER A 438 -21.41 8.17 -6.37
N GLY A 439 -21.23 8.65 -5.13
CA GLY A 439 -22.18 9.55 -4.47
C GLY A 439 -21.59 10.90 -4.06
N LEU A 440 -20.52 11.35 -4.74
CA LEU A 440 -19.88 12.63 -4.43
C LEU A 440 -20.88 13.77 -4.63
N VAL A 441 -21.12 14.54 -3.57
CA VAL A 441 -22.07 15.65 -3.57
C VAL A 441 -21.32 16.94 -3.85
N VAL A 442 -21.79 17.70 -4.85
CA VAL A 442 -21.26 19.02 -5.21
C VAL A 442 -22.25 20.08 -4.71
N LEU A 443 -21.74 21.18 -4.14
CA LEU A 443 -22.56 22.24 -3.54
C LEU A 443 -22.40 23.57 -4.30
N PRO A 444 -23.09 23.77 -5.45
CA PRO A 444 -22.89 24.94 -6.32
C PRO A 444 -23.08 26.30 -5.65
N GLY A 445 -24.03 26.41 -4.71
CA GLY A 445 -24.29 27.67 -4.00
C GLY A 445 -23.11 28.10 -3.12
N ALA A 446 -22.48 27.15 -2.43
CA ALA A 446 -21.29 27.42 -1.63
C ALA A 446 -20.06 27.70 -2.51
N ILE A 447 -19.88 26.94 -3.60
CA ILE A 447 -18.82 27.17 -4.58
C ILE A 447 -18.91 28.59 -5.16
N THR A 448 -20.10 29.00 -5.57
CA THR A 448 -20.35 30.34 -6.13
C THR A 448 -20.03 31.42 -5.11
N ARG A 449 -20.53 31.30 -3.88
CA ARG A 449 -20.24 32.24 -2.79
C ARG A 449 -18.74 32.35 -2.50
N ASN A 450 -18.02 31.23 -2.44
CA ASN A 450 -16.59 31.21 -2.16
C ASN A 450 -15.82 31.92 -3.29
N LEU A 451 -16.17 31.63 -4.55
CA LEU A 451 -15.57 32.25 -5.73
C LEU A 451 -15.83 33.77 -5.77
N GLU A 452 -17.08 34.20 -5.55
CA GLU A 452 -17.48 35.61 -5.56
C GLU A 452 -16.74 36.43 -4.51
N SER A 453 -16.47 35.86 -3.33
CA SER A 453 -15.72 36.54 -2.27
C SER A 453 -14.30 36.94 -2.68
N GLN A 454 -13.73 36.25 -3.68
CA GLN A 454 -12.37 36.45 -4.18
C GLN A 454 -12.33 37.01 -5.61
N LEU A 455 -13.47 37.08 -6.31
CA LEU A 455 -13.55 37.37 -7.74
C LEU A 455 -12.78 38.63 -8.19
N PRO A 456 -12.81 39.77 -7.47
CA PRO A 456 -12.02 40.93 -7.85
C PRO A 456 -10.50 40.66 -7.90
N PHE A 457 -9.97 39.84 -6.99
CA PHE A 457 -8.55 39.45 -7.00
C PHE A 457 -8.26 38.48 -8.15
N LEU A 458 -9.16 37.53 -8.39
CA LEU A 458 -9.02 36.51 -9.43
C LEU A 458 -9.08 37.11 -10.84
N ALA A 459 -9.82 38.20 -11.00
CA ALA A 459 -9.93 38.94 -12.25
C ALA A 459 -8.78 39.95 -12.46
N SER A 460 -7.85 40.11 -11.51
CA SER A 460 -6.79 41.13 -11.57
C SER A 460 -6.00 41.11 -12.88
N GLU A 461 -5.65 39.94 -13.41
CA GLU A 461 -4.95 39.82 -14.69
C GLU A 461 -5.82 40.29 -15.88
N ARG A 462 -7.11 39.92 -15.92
CA ARG A 462 -8.04 40.39 -16.95
C ARG A 462 -8.25 41.91 -16.88
N ILE A 463 -8.36 42.46 -15.68
CA ILE A 463 -8.49 43.89 -15.44
C ILE A 463 -7.24 44.63 -15.93
N LEU A 464 -6.04 44.14 -15.57
CA LEU A 464 -4.77 44.71 -16.02
C LEU A 464 -4.63 44.66 -17.55
N MET A 465 -5.02 43.53 -18.17
CA MET A 465 -4.98 43.39 -19.63
C MET A 465 -5.96 44.34 -20.32
N ALA A 466 -7.18 44.50 -19.80
CA ALA A 466 -8.16 45.43 -20.33
C ALA A 466 -7.65 46.87 -20.25
N ALA A 467 -7.08 47.28 -19.11
CA ALA A 467 -6.59 48.63 -18.90
C ALA A 467 -5.35 48.94 -19.76
N ALA A 468 -4.46 47.96 -19.94
CA ALA A 468 -3.34 48.08 -20.86
C ALA A 468 -3.80 48.22 -22.32
N LYS A 469 -4.81 47.46 -22.75
CA LYS A 469 -5.41 47.59 -24.10
C LYS A 469 -6.11 48.93 -24.31
N ALA A 470 -6.62 49.54 -23.25
CA ALA A 470 -7.19 50.90 -23.27
C ALA A 470 -6.12 52.01 -23.30
N GLY A 471 -4.83 51.67 -23.39
CA GLY A 471 -3.73 52.62 -23.56
C GLY A 471 -2.94 52.94 -22.28
N GLY A 472 -3.24 52.29 -21.16
CA GLY A 472 -2.51 52.48 -19.91
C GLY A 472 -1.13 51.80 -19.89
N ASP A 473 -0.17 52.40 -19.18
CA ASP A 473 1.13 51.79 -18.93
C ASP A 473 1.00 50.59 -17.97
N ARG A 474 1.44 49.41 -18.42
CA ARG A 474 1.27 48.16 -17.68
C ARG A 474 1.93 48.18 -16.30
N GLN A 475 3.11 48.79 -16.18
CA GLN A 475 3.87 48.79 -14.92
C GLN A 475 3.18 49.68 -13.88
N THR A 476 2.71 50.84 -14.31
CA THR A 476 1.90 51.76 -13.50
C THR A 476 0.59 51.11 -13.05
N LEU A 477 -0.14 50.49 -13.98
CA LEU A 477 -1.39 49.76 -13.69
C LEU A 477 -1.19 48.62 -12.68
N HIS A 478 -0.12 47.83 -12.86
CA HIS A 478 0.19 46.72 -11.97
C HIS A 478 0.49 47.19 -10.54
N GLU A 479 1.29 48.26 -10.37
CA GLU A 479 1.59 48.79 -9.04
C GLU A 479 0.34 49.42 -8.37
N ALA A 480 -0.53 50.08 -9.13
CA ALA A 480 -1.81 50.56 -8.61
C ALA A 480 -2.73 49.41 -8.16
N MET A 481 -2.89 48.37 -9.00
CA MET A 481 -3.64 47.15 -8.68
C MET A 481 -3.10 46.48 -7.40
N ARG A 482 -1.78 46.39 -7.27
CA ARG A 482 -1.12 45.81 -6.10
C ARG A 482 -1.43 46.59 -4.82
N LYS A 483 -1.35 47.93 -4.86
CA LYS A 483 -1.66 48.79 -3.70
C LYS A 483 -3.13 48.66 -3.28
N HIS A 484 -4.06 48.71 -4.24
CA HIS A 484 -5.49 48.51 -3.95
C HIS A 484 -5.78 47.10 -3.42
N SER A 485 -5.12 46.08 -3.97
CA SER A 485 -5.28 44.71 -3.50
C SER A 485 -4.81 44.53 -2.07
N HIS A 486 -3.68 45.13 -1.69
CA HIS A 486 -3.19 45.12 -0.31
C HIS A 486 -4.15 45.84 0.64
N ALA A 487 -4.71 46.99 0.23
CA ALA A 487 -5.65 47.74 1.04
C ALA A 487 -6.97 46.97 1.26
N ALA A 488 -7.51 46.34 0.20
CA ALA A 488 -8.67 45.46 0.30
C ALA A 488 -8.40 44.25 1.21
N THR A 489 -7.23 43.62 1.06
CA THR A 489 -6.80 42.51 1.91
C THR A 489 -6.70 42.92 3.39
N ALA A 490 -6.18 44.12 3.68
CA ALA A 490 -6.12 44.64 5.04
C ALA A 490 -7.53 44.81 5.65
N GLY A 491 -8.47 45.38 4.88
CA GLY A 491 -9.87 45.49 5.30
C GLY A 491 -10.53 44.12 5.54
N MET A 492 -10.28 43.14 4.69
CA MET A 492 -10.80 41.78 4.85
C MET A 492 -10.27 41.09 6.12
N ARG A 493 -9.02 41.35 6.51
CA ARG A 493 -8.46 40.87 7.79
C ARG A 493 -9.15 41.47 9.01
N GLU A 494 -9.78 42.63 8.86
CA GLU A 494 -10.61 43.29 9.87
C GLU A 494 -12.09 42.85 9.79
N GLY A 495 -12.44 41.89 8.92
CA GLY A 495 -13.80 41.38 8.75
C GLY A 495 -14.67 42.18 7.77
N LYS A 496 -14.09 43.11 7.01
CA LYS A 496 -14.82 43.84 5.95
C LYS A 496 -14.97 42.96 4.70
N SER A 497 -15.95 43.29 3.85
CA SER A 497 -16.08 42.67 2.53
C SER A 497 -14.93 43.09 1.61
N ASN A 498 -14.70 42.29 0.57
CA ASN A 498 -13.73 42.62 -0.47
C ASN A 498 -14.21 43.85 -1.26
N ASP A 499 -13.54 44.99 -1.06
CA ASP A 499 -13.88 46.28 -1.66
C ASP A 499 -12.99 46.64 -2.88
N LEU A 500 -12.17 45.70 -3.38
CA LEU A 500 -11.22 45.98 -4.48
C LEU A 500 -11.91 46.54 -5.72
N ALA A 501 -13.05 45.98 -6.13
CA ALA A 501 -13.78 46.48 -7.30
C ALA A 501 -14.22 47.94 -7.13
N LEU A 502 -14.65 48.34 -5.91
CA LEU A 502 -15.03 49.71 -5.60
C LEU A 502 -13.82 50.65 -5.64
N ARG A 503 -12.67 50.21 -5.13
CA ARG A 503 -11.41 50.97 -5.18
C ARG A 503 -10.95 51.23 -6.61
N LEU A 504 -11.04 50.21 -7.47
CA LEU A 504 -10.66 50.34 -8.88
C LEU A 504 -11.64 51.22 -9.66
N ALA A 505 -12.94 51.18 -9.34
CA ALA A 505 -13.95 51.99 -10.03
C ALA A 505 -13.76 53.51 -9.86
N VAL A 506 -13.13 53.94 -8.76
CA VAL A 506 -12.85 55.37 -8.48
C VAL A 506 -11.42 55.80 -8.82
N ASP A 507 -10.55 54.86 -9.20
CA ASP A 507 -9.18 55.16 -9.60
C ASP A 507 -9.14 55.57 -11.08
N PRO A 508 -8.68 56.79 -11.41
CA PRO A 508 -8.59 57.27 -12.79
C PRO A 508 -7.81 56.34 -13.73
N LEU A 509 -6.86 55.56 -13.22
CA LEU A 509 -6.08 54.60 -14.02
C LEU A 509 -6.93 53.46 -14.62
N PHE A 510 -8.08 53.17 -14.04
CA PHE A 510 -8.99 52.11 -14.49
C PHE A 510 -10.31 52.65 -15.07
N ALA A 511 -10.45 53.97 -15.27
CA ALA A 511 -11.69 54.59 -15.75
C ALA A 511 -12.05 54.20 -17.21
N GLY A 512 -11.07 53.76 -18.00
CA GLY A 512 -11.25 53.40 -19.41
C GLY A 512 -11.72 51.96 -19.67
N ILE A 513 -12.07 51.19 -18.63
CA ILE A 513 -12.45 49.78 -18.78
C ILE A 513 -13.80 49.46 -18.14
N ASP A 514 -14.48 48.47 -18.72
CA ASP A 514 -15.64 47.85 -18.09
C ASP A 514 -15.18 46.81 -17.06
N LEU A 515 -15.15 47.21 -15.78
CA LEU A 515 -14.78 46.33 -14.67
C LEU A 515 -15.75 45.14 -14.53
N VAL A 516 -17.04 45.32 -14.84
CA VAL A 516 -18.04 44.25 -14.75
C VAL A 516 -17.72 43.17 -15.79
N GLN A 517 -17.47 43.58 -17.03
CA GLN A 517 -17.06 42.66 -18.10
C GLN A 517 -15.71 41.99 -17.80
N ALA A 518 -14.74 42.72 -17.22
CA ALA A 518 -13.44 42.18 -16.86
C ALA A 518 -13.53 41.11 -15.75
N MET A 519 -14.51 41.23 -14.85
CA MET A 519 -14.79 40.29 -13.75
C MET A 519 -15.78 39.18 -14.13
N ASP A 520 -16.24 39.11 -15.38
CA ASP A 520 -17.15 38.05 -15.82
C ASP A 520 -16.56 36.65 -15.57
N ARG A 521 -17.38 35.77 -14.97
CA ARG A 521 -17.02 34.38 -14.66
C ARG A 521 -16.73 33.55 -15.90
N HIS A 522 -17.34 33.88 -17.03
CA HIS A 522 -17.12 33.14 -18.27
C HIS A 522 -15.66 33.29 -18.71
N GLY A 523 -15.03 32.16 -19.00
CA GLY A 523 -13.62 32.09 -19.41
C GLY A 523 -12.59 32.21 -18.28
N LEU A 524 -12.99 32.38 -17.01
CA LEU A 524 -12.01 32.48 -15.90
C LEU A 524 -11.25 31.19 -15.62
N ALA A 525 -11.82 30.03 -15.97
CA ALA A 525 -11.17 28.73 -15.78
C ALA A 525 -10.31 28.29 -16.98
N GLY A 526 -10.01 29.21 -17.92
CA GLY A 526 -9.17 28.93 -19.10
C GLY A 526 -9.64 27.70 -19.88
N ARG A 527 -8.74 26.72 -20.09
CA ARG A 527 -9.02 25.48 -20.82
C ARG A 527 -9.59 24.34 -19.96
N ALA A 528 -9.95 24.57 -18.69
CA ALA A 528 -10.29 23.50 -17.74
C ALA A 528 -11.35 22.51 -18.28
N SER A 529 -12.48 23.00 -18.81
CA SER A 529 -13.54 22.13 -19.35
C SER A 529 -13.08 21.31 -20.57
N ALA A 530 -12.35 21.94 -21.50
CA ALA A 530 -11.80 21.24 -22.67
C ALA A 530 -10.78 20.18 -22.25
N GLN A 531 -9.91 20.48 -21.28
CA GLN A 531 -8.95 19.52 -20.73
C GLN A 531 -9.64 18.31 -20.08
N VAL A 532 -10.76 18.51 -19.39
CA VAL A 532 -11.57 17.39 -18.86
C VAL A 532 -12.04 16.50 -20.00
N GLN A 533 -12.66 17.08 -21.04
CA GLN A 533 -13.16 16.31 -22.18
C GLN A 533 -12.05 15.53 -22.89
N GLU A 534 -10.93 16.18 -23.21
CA GLU A 534 -9.77 15.58 -23.85
C GLU A 534 -9.18 14.44 -23.00
N PHE A 535 -9.05 14.65 -21.68
CA PHE A 535 -8.50 13.66 -20.76
C PHE A 535 -9.40 12.43 -20.58
N ILE A 536 -10.71 12.64 -20.44
CA ILE A 536 -11.67 11.55 -20.28
C ILE A 536 -11.82 10.75 -21.58
N ALA A 537 -11.95 11.43 -22.72
CA ALA A 537 -12.12 10.77 -24.03
C ALA A 537 -10.84 10.11 -24.57
N GLY A 538 -9.66 10.54 -24.10
CA GLY A 538 -8.36 10.00 -24.48
C GLY A 538 -7.80 9.04 -23.43
N PRO A 539 -6.86 9.48 -22.58
CA PRO A 539 -6.16 8.61 -21.62
C PRO A 539 -7.06 7.71 -20.76
N VAL A 540 -8.15 8.25 -20.20
CA VAL A 540 -9.05 7.46 -19.34
C VAL A 540 -9.78 6.39 -20.14
N ALA A 541 -10.41 6.76 -21.26
CA ALA A 541 -11.09 5.80 -22.13
C ALA A 541 -10.13 4.69 -22.61
N GLY A 542 -8.89 5.05 -22.97
CA GLY A 542 -7.87 4.09 -23.38
C GLY A 542 -7.48 3.10 -22.27
N ALA A 543 -7.27 3.59 -21.04
CA ALA A 543 -6.96 2.73 -19.89
C ALA A 543 -8.13 1.80 -19.54
N LEU A 544 -9.36 2.32 -19.51
CA LEU A 544 -10.57 1.56 -19.21
C LEU A 544 -10.94 0.54 -20.30
N ALA A 545 -10.56 0.79 -21.56
CA ALA A 545 -10.69 -0.17 -22.65
C ALA A 545 -9.63 -1.27 -22.58
N SER A 546 -8.41 -0.92 -22.16
CA SER A 546 -7.30 -1.88 -21.99
C SER A 546 -7.50 -2.79 -20.78
N HIS A 547 -8.22 -2.31 -19.76
CA HIS A 547 -8.64 -3.09 -18.58
C HIS A 547 -10.18 -3.07 -18.46
N PRO A 548 -10.89 -3.98 -19.14
CA PRO A 548 -12.37 -3.98 -19.15
C PRO A 548 -12.99 -4.49 -17.83
N GLY A 549 -12.20 -5.14 -16.97
CA GLY A 549 -12.69 -5.68 -15.69
C GLY A 549 -13.21 -4.58 -14.76
N ARG A 550 -14.32 -4.86 -14.08
CA ARG A 550 -14.96 -3.97 -13.11
C ARG A 550 -15.37 -4.78 -11.90
N ALA A 551 -14.98 -4.31 -10.72
CA ALA A 551 -15.40 -4.95 -9.49
C ALA A 551 -16.91 -4.74 -9.27
N GLY A 552 -17.58 -5.80 -8.81
CA GLY A 552 -18.97 -5.72 -8.37
C GLY A 552 -19.16 -4.79 -7.17
N HIS A 553 -20.42 -4.49 -6.84
CA HIS A 553 -20.72 -3.72 -5.64
C HIS A 553 -20.27 -4.48 -4.39
N ALA A 554 -19.42 -3.84 -3.58
CA ALA A 554 -18.98 -4.35 -2.29
C ALA A 554 -19.28 -3.33 -1.21
N THR A 555 -19.78 -3.80 -0.07
CA THR A 555 -20.03 -2.99 1.12
C THR A 555 -19.02 -3.35 2.21
N LEU A 556 -18.58 -2.36 2.97
CA LEU A 556 -17.82 -2.63 4.19
C LEU A 556 -18.76 -3.23 5.24
N ARG A 557 -18.23 -4.09 6.11
CA ARG A 557 -18.97 -4.74 7.22
C ARG A 557 -19.05 -3.83 8.45
N VAL A 558 -19.46 -2.58 8.25
CA VAL A 558 -19.35 -1.50 9.26
C VAL A 558 -20.56 -1.41 10.16
#